data_AF-A0A956LLS7-F1
#
_entry.id   AF-A0A956LLS7-F1
#
_cell.length_a   1.000
_cell.length_b   1.000
_cell.length_c   1.000
_cell.angle_alpha   90.00
_cell.angle_beta   90.00
_cell.angle_gamma   90.00
#
_symmetry.space_group_name_H-M   'P 1'
#
loop_
_entity.id
_entity.type
_entity.pdbx_description
1 polymer ?
#
loop_
_entity_poly.entity_id
_entity_poly.type
_entity_poly.pdbx_seq_one_letter_code
_entity_poly.pdbx_strand_id
1 'polypeptide(L)'
;MTPATRTLPRAGALVGLTALTVAGCFPFVDPGGATTGSSAGTSSTSQPHATTGSSAGTDASSSAGASGDTEQTTATLESCGDGLVDPGEECDGTNLAGATCQSEGFGKGGLLCNPDCTLDTQHCSSCGDGALNGEEECDGVLLGAHETCADVGLGTAEQPLGCDDSCAYDFSACDACGDGVIMDPESCEPAGDVLVKPNLGGQTCVGLGYEGGLLECTGGCGFDTSGCHTCGDAVKQAQEQCDGADFGGKSCASFDSAIGDPFDAGSLSCSDDCGVETYECSLCGDGVTTGAELCDPLAPNPYTCAMYEEYDNGVLTCPDCSAYDFSMCTKCGNGLAEAGEQCDQDDLQGASCLTLGYDGGALACTGGCKLDESGCANNFCGDGMVTDAEKCDCGEGGDMCTPAQLDGVTCESLGHDGGALACNTPFNCMFDESGCYDCGDGELNAGEACDGNNLGGETCASQGFYSGALACDDSCELDTSMCNPPPNPLTACVSPMLAITGAGPGAANPAVISIPWGGTVTDVDVFVDCLHVFPGDLGFTVTHLGASSVILHRPGVPATMVGCGVDNIDAVFDDEALAPAEDECAQAPPAIGSPPSFRPLNPLTAFDGLSVTGDWKLIIDDHDALQSDGQLLEWCVSITWE
;
A
#
# COMPACT_ATOMS: atom_id res chain seq x y z
N MET A 1 33.44 -10.72 59.46
CA MET A 1 33.17 -9.92 60.69
C MET A 1 31.68 -9.66 60.77
N THR A 2 31.14 -9.34 61.94
CA THR A 2 29.71 -9.40 62.28
C THR A 2 28.82 -8.27 61.67
N PRO A 3 27.50 -8.51 61.53
CA PRO A 3 26.52 -7.56 60.98
C PRO A 3 25.73 -6.78 62.04
N ALA A 4 24.85 -5.86 61.61
CA ALA A 4 23.68 -5.36 62.36
C ALA A 4 22.55 -5.04 61.34
N THR A 5 21.26 -5.41 61.42
CA THR A 5 20.25 -5.74 62.47
C THR A 5 19.53 -4.57 63.16
N ARG A 6 18.29 -4.27 62.71
CA ARG A 6 17.06 -4.01 63.52
C ARG A 6 15.87 -3.65 62.58
N THR A 7 14.82 -4.45 62.39
CA THR A 7 13.63 -4.72 63.24
C THR A 7 12.79 -3.51 63.71
N LEU A 8 11.65 -3.31 63.01
CA LEU A 8 10.25 -3.21 63.49
C LEU A 8 9.93 -2.74 64.93
N PRO A 9 8.83 -1.98 65.12
CA PRO A 9 7.60 -2.65 65.58
C PRO A 9 6.27 -2.16 64.98
N ARG A 10 5.21 -2.93 65.27
CA ARG A 10 3.80 -2.81 64.88
C ARG A 10 2.95 -2.67 66.16
N ALA A 11 1.87 -1.84 66.17
CA ALA A 11 0.54 -2.16 66.78
C ALA A 11 -0.33 -0.94 67.17
N GLY A 12 -1.60 -0.97 66.73
CA GLY A 12 -2.80 -0.57 67.48
C GLY A 12 -3.20 0.92 67.57
N ALA A 13 -4.45 1.29 67.88
CA ALA A 13 -5.70 0.50 67.90
C ALA A 13 -6.97 1.38 68.13
N LEU A 14 -8.08 0.98 67.48
CA LEU A 14 -9.50 1.08 67.92
C LEU A 14 -10.33 2.40 67.93
N VAL A 15 -11.66 2.14 67.93
CA VAL A 15 -12.86 2.99 68.14
C VAL A 15 -13.34 3.81 66.91
N GLY A 16 -14.60 3.75 66.45
CA GLY A 16 -15.73 2.86 66.80
C GLY A 16 -17.12 3.55 66.79
N LEU A 17 -18.15 2.85 66.29
CA LEU A 17 -19.60 3.18 66.30
C LEU A 17 -20.04 4.36 65.38
N THR A 18 -21.23 4.38 64.76
CA THR A 18 -22.41 3.47 64.83
C THR A 18 -23.19 3.44 63.51
N ALA A 19 -23.91 2.35 63.24
CA ALA A 19 -24.78 2.20 62.06
C ALA A 19 -26.22 2.68 62.31
N LEU A 20 -26.97 2.93 61.23
CA LEU A 20 -28.42 2.75 61.22
C LEU A 20 -28.90 2.23 59.86
N THR A 21 -29.63 1.11 59.88
CA THR A 21 -30.23 0.42 58.73
C THR A 21 -31.75 0.46 58.80
N VAL A 22 -32.42 0.24 57.66
CA VAL A 22 -33.76 -0.38 57.40
C VAL A 22 -34.22 0.16 56.02
N ALA A 23 -34.09 -0.57 54.91
CA ALA A 23 -34.78 -1.81 54.46
C ALA A 23 -36.15 -1.54 53.80
N GLY A 24 -36.38 -2.08 52.58
CA GLY A 24 -37.66 -1.98 51.87
C GLY A 24 -37.69 -2.46 50.39
N CYS A 25 -37.86 -3.78 50.19
CA CYS A 25 -38.50 -4.49 49.07
C CYS A 25 -38.44 -4.08 47.57
N PHE A 26 -37.99 -5.05 46.76
CA PHE A 26 -38.46 -5.49 45.42
C PHE A 26 -40.01 -5.46 45.18
N PRO A 27 -40.55 -5.77 43.97
CA PRO A 27 -40.00 -5.75 42.58
C PRO A 27 -40.99 -5.10 41.54
N PHE A 28 -40.74 -5.38 40.23
CA PHE A 28 -41.76 -5.71 39.18
C PHE A 28 -42.26 -4.63 38.18
N VAL A 29 -42.00 -4.92 36.88
CA VAL A 29 -42.84 -4.74 35.66
C VAL A 29 -43.04 -3.36 34.98
N ASP A 30 -42.94 -3.45 33.65
CA ASP A 30 -43.29 -2.54 32.53
C ASP A 30 -44.70 -1.90 32.64
N PRO A 31 -44.90 -0.63 32.20
CA PRO A 31 -45.77 -0.46 31.02
C PRO A 31 -45.46 0.76 30.11
N GLY A 32 -45.73 0.63 28.81
CA GLY A 32 -45.98 1.76 27.89
C GLY A 32 -47.41 2.32 27.97
N GLY A 33 -47.67 3.55 27.47
CA GLY A 33 -49.06 4.06 27.36
C GLY A 33 -49.32 5.57 27.12
N ALA A 34 -49.07 6.04 25.89
CA ALA A 34 -49.82 7.03 25.08
C ALA A 34 -50.63 8.22 25.66
N THR A 35 -50.55 9.38 24.97
CA THR A 35 -51.64 10.36 24.58
C THR A 35 -50.99 11.57 23.86
N THR A 36 -51.51 12.30 22.85
CA THR A 36 -52.77 12.30 22.04
C THR A 36 -52.64 13.17 20.76
N GLY A 37 -53.34 12.82 19.66
CA GLY A 37 -53.73 13.72 18.54
C GLY A 37 -53.02 13.47 17.19
N SER A 38 -53.61 12.79 16.17
CA SER A 38 -54.69 13.20 15.23
C SER A 38 -54.24 14.19 14.11
N SER A 39 -54.47 14.02 12.79
CA SER A 39 -55.14 12.96 11.98
C SER A 39 -54.90 13.14 10.46
N ALA A 40 -54.95 12.04 9.68
CA ALA A 40 -55.33 11.91 8.26
C ALA A 40 -54.47 12.58 7.13
N GLY A 41 -54.33 11.97 5.94
CA GLY A 41 -54.75 10.63 5.51
C GLY A 41 -54.64 10.31 4.01
N THR A 42 -54.99 9.06 3.67
CA THR A 42 -55.34 8.48 2.35
C THR A 42 -54.32 8.44 1.18
N SER A 43 -53.94 7.22 0.79
CA SER A 43 -54.21 6.69 -0.56
C SER A 43 -54.16 5.15 -0.61
N SER A 44 -55.31 4.54 -0.92
CA SER A 44 -55.46 3.21 -1.53
C SER A 44 -56.07 3.44 -2.93
N THR A 45 -56.06 2.59 -3.95
CA THR A 45 -56.07 1.12 -4.08
C THR A 45 -55.74 0.85 -5.58
N SER A 46 -55.14 -0.24 -6.06
CA SER A 46 -55.86 -1.48 -6.43
C SER A 46 -54.99 -2.44 -7.26
N GLN A 47 -55.17 -3.74 -7.01
CA GLN A 47 -54.96 -4.88 -7.93
C GLN A 47 -56.36 -5.29 -8.50
N PRO A 48 -56.56 -6.26 -9.45
CA PRO A 48 -55.72 -7.46 -9.73
C PRO A 48 -55.65 -8.03 -11.19
N HIS A 49 -54.76 -9.03 -11.41
CA HIS A 49 -54.83 -10.22 -12.32
C HIS A 49 -55.08 -10.08 -13.87
N ALA A 50 -54.56 -10.92 -14.80
CA ALA A 50 -53.80 -12.19 -14.72
C ALA A 50 -53.09 -12.61 -16.05
N THR A 51 -52.02 -13.43 -15.97
CA THR A 51 -51.49 -14.51 -16.90
C THR A 51 -51.28 -14.23 -18.41
N THR A 52 -50.21 -14.62 -19.12
CA THR A 52 -49.22 -15.76 -19.09
C THR A 52 -47.87 -15.31 -19.74
N GLY A 53 -46.74 -16.04 -19.82
CA GLY A 53 -46.30 -17.32 -19.23
C GLY A 53 -45.25 -18.10 -20.09
N SER A 54 -44.30 -18.79 -19.42
CA SER A 54 -43.31 -19.81 -19.91
C SER A 54 -42.05 -19.41 -20.72
N SER A 55 -40.91 -19.39 -20.01
CA SER A 55 -39.65 -20.14 -20.19
C SER A 55 -38.92 -20.35 -21.55
N ALA A 56 -37.64 -19.94 -21.54
CA ALA A 56 -36.40 -20.66 -21.90
C ALA A 56 -36.16 -21.29 -23.30
N GLY A 57 -34.91 -21.16 -23.79
CA GLY A 57 -34.32 -22.02 -24.82
C GLY A 57 -33.29 -21.35 -25.74
N THR A 58 -32.00 -21.65 -25.55
CA THR A 58 -30.96 -21.55 -26.58
C THR A 58 -30.84 -22.88 -27.30
N ASP A 59 -30.69 -22.89 -28.63
CA ASP A 59 -29.92 -23.93 -29.34
C ASP A 59 -29.60 -23.55 -30.79
N ALA A 60 -28.59 -24.21 -31.36
CA ALA A 60 -27.82 -23.69 -32.49
C ALA A 60 -28.19 -24.21 -33.90
N SER A 61 -27.54 -23.58 -34.90
CA SER A 61 -26.93 -24.21 -36.08
C SER A 61 -27.60 -24.09 -37.46
N SER A 62 -26.83 -23.46 -38.36
CA SER A 62 -26.67 -23.76 -39.80
C SER A 62 -27.81 -23.49 -40.80
N SER A 63 -27.49 -22.71 -41.83
CA SER A 63 -27.52 -23.22 -43.22
C SER A 63 -26.78 -22.28 -44.18
N ALA A 64 -26.00 -22.86 -45.09
CA ALA A 64 -25.35 -22.13 -46.17
C ALA A 64 -26.34 -21.88 -47.32
N GLY A 65 -26.23 -20.71 -47.96
CA GLY A 65 -27.05 -20.33 -49.11
C GLY A 65 -26.26 -19.52 -50.13
N ALA A 66 -25.56 -20.20 -51.04
CA ALA A 66 -24.87 -19.55 -52.14
C ALA A 66 -25.87 -19.15 -53.25
N SER A 67 -25.80 -17.89 -53.69
CA SER A 67 -26.26 -17.43 -55.00
C SER A 67 -25.51 -16.15 -55.31
N GLY A 68 -24.70 -16.16 -56.36
CA GLY A 68 -23.96 -14.98 -56.79
C GLY A 68 -24.71 -14.21 -57.87
N ASP A 69 -24.43 -12.91 -57.98
CA ASP A 69 -24.64 -12.16 -59.21
C ASP A 69 -23.55 -11.08 -59.38
N THR A 70 -22.75 -11.29 -60.42
CA THR A 70 -22.13 -10.30 -61.31
C THR A 70 -21.71 -8.92 -60.78
N GLU A 71 -20.41 -8.78 -60.52
CA GLU A 71 -19.53 -7.68 -60.96
C GLU A 71 -20.20 -6.37 -61.47
N GLN A 72 -20.23 -5.33 -60.64
CA GLN A 72 -20.00 -3.97 -61.13
C GLN A 72 -19.28 -3.10 -60.09
N THR A 73 -18.14 -2.54 -60.52
CA THR A 73 -17.25 -1.72 -59.71
C THR A 73 -17.83 -0.33 -59.47
N THR A 74 -18.13 -0.01 -58.21
CA THR A 74 -18.22 1.36 -57.70
C THR A 74 -17.53 1.40 -56.35
N ALA A 75 -16.34 1.98 -56.29
CA ALA A 75 -15.67 2.28 -55.04
C ALA A 75 -16.52 3.29 -54.27
N THR A 76 -17.04 2.87 -53.11
CA THR A 76 -17.72 3.70 -52.14
C THR A 76 -16.94 3.61 -50.84
N LEU A 77 -16.63 4.78 -50.27
CA LEU A 77 -15.87 5.02 -49.05
C LEU A 77 -16.41 4.19 -47.86
N GLU A 78 -15.94 2.95 -47.73
CA GLU A 78 -16.25 2.00 -46.65
C GLU A 78 -15.01 1.22 -46.18
N SER A 79 -13.81 1.60 -46.64
CA SER A 79 -12.50 0.98 -46.32
C SER A 79 -11.81 1.61 -45.11
N CYS A 80 -12.09 2.89 -44.79
CA CYS A 80 -11.32 3.65 -43.81
C CYS A 80 -11.20 2.96 -42.44
N GLY A 81 -9.98 2.58 -42.07
CA GLY A 81 -9.62 1.78 -40.90
C GLY A 81 -9.27 0.31 -41.21
N ASP A 82 -9.00 -0.08 -42.46
CA ASP A 82 -8.59 -1.46 -42.82
C ASP A 82 -7.07 -1.73 -42.74
N GLY A 83 -6.28 -0.67 -42.54
CA GLY A 83 -4.83 -0.66 -42.41
C GLY A 83 -4.07 -0.35 -43.69
N LEU A 84 -4.74 -0.18 -44.84
CA LEU A 84 -4.12 0.09 -46.13
C LEU A 84 -4.64 1.41 -46.73
N VAL A 85 -3.74 2.31 -47.13
CA VAL A 85 -4.13 3.54 -47.83
C VAL A 85 -4.50 3.22 -49.27
N ASP A 86 -5.80 3.24 -49.56
CA ASP A 86 -6.37 2.80 -50.84
C ASP A 86 -6.52 3.98 -51.83
N PRO A 87 -6.75 3.73 -53.15
CA PRO A 87 -6.78 4.76 -54.18
C PRO A 87 -7.94 5.78 -54.05
N GLY A 88 -7.70 6.84 -53.27
CA GLY A 88 -8.66 7.92 -53.01
C GLY A 88 -8.60 8.45 -51.57
N GLU A 89 -7.87 7.77 -50.70
CA GLU A 89 -7.64 8.11 -49.30
C GLU A 89 -6.31 8.86 -49.14
N GLU A 90 -6.23 9.74 -48.14
CA GLU A 90 -4.98 10.46 -47.80
C GLU A 90 -4.19 9.71 -46.71
N CYS A 91 -4.89 8.91 -45.90
CA CYS A 91 -4.41 8.09 -44.80
C CYS A 91 -5.40 6.96 -44.53
N ASP A 92 -5.02 5.94 -43.77
CA ASP A 92 -5.94 4.94 -43.20
C ASP A 92 -5.56 4.64 -41.75
N GLY A 93 -6.40 5.03 -40.78
CA GLY A 93 -6.15 4.81 -39.36
C GLY A 93 -4.80 5.40 -38.89
N THR A 94 -3.84 4.54 -38.54
CA THR A 94 -2.46 4.94 -38.17
C THR A 94 -1.49 4.97 -39.37
N ASN A 95 -1.91 4.53 -40.54
CA ASN A 95 -1.14 4.51 -41.78
C ASN A 95 -1.31 5.83 -42.54
N LEU A 96 -0.54 6.84 -42.17
CA LEU A 96 -0.62 8.21 -42.71
C LEU A 96 0.01 8.37 -44.11
N ALA A 97 0.21 7.29 -44.88
CA ALA A 97 0.93 7.29 -46.17
C ALA A 97 2.37 7.88 -46.17
N GLY A 98 2.93 8.19 -45.00
CA GLY A 98 4.19 8.94 -44.84
C GLY A 98 4.03 10.46 -44.81
N ALA A 99 2.80 10.98 -44.74
CA ALA A 99 2.52 12.38 -44.44
C ALA A 99 2.92 12.71 -42.99
N THR A 100 3.31 13.96 -42.76
CA THR A 100 3.60 14.54 -41.45
C THR A 100 3.10 15.98 -41.43
N CYS A 101 3.01 16.62 -40.26
CA CYS A 101 2.67 18.04 -40.19
C CYS A 101 3.57 18.90 -41.12
N GLN A 102 4.86 18.52 -41.27
CA GLN A 102 5.80 19.17 -42.20
C GLN A 102 5.51 18.93 -43.69
N SER A 103 4.86 17.83 -44.09
CA SER A 103 4.42 17.66 -45.49
C SER A 103 3.23 18.56 -45.81
N GLU A 104 2.36 18.81 -44.83
CA GLU A 104 1.16 19.63 -44.96
C GLU A 104 1.40 21.14 -44.72
N GLY A 105 2.65 21.52 -44.41
CA GLY A 105 3.09 22.91 -44.31
C GLY A 105 3.08 23.52 -42.90
N PHE A 106 3.06 22.68 -41.86
CA PHE A 106 3.16 23.06 -40.45
C PHE A 106 4.55 22.70 -39.89
N GLY A 107 5.05 23.41 -38.88
CA GLY A 107 6.39 23.16 -38.32
C GLY A 107 6.53 21.79 -37.65
N LYS A 108 5.54 21.35 -36.87
CA LYS A 108 5.55 20.09 -36.10
C LYS A 108 4.15 19.70 -35.59
N GLY A 109 4.08 18.72 -34.69
CA GLY A 109 2.85 18.25 -34.05
C GLY A 109 2.47 16.82 -34.44
N GLY A 110 1.30 16.38 -33.95
CA GLY A 110 0.71 15.09 -34.31
C GLY A 110 -0.18 15.25 -35.54
N LEU A 111 0.00 14.39 -36.54
CA LEU A 111 -0.92 14.27 -37.67
C LEU A 111 -1.76 13.02 -37.46
N LEU A 112 -3.08 13.13 -37.51
CA LEU A 112 -4.00 12.00 -37.34
C LEU A 112 -4.77 11.73 -38.64
N CYS A 113 -5.46 10.59 -38.70
CA CYS A 113 -6.38 10.27 -39.79
C CYS A 113 -7.82 10.37 -39.31
N ASN A 114 -8.64 11.15 -40.01
CA ASN A 114 -10.07 11.22 -39.75
C ASN A 114 -10.78 9.92 -40.16
N PRO A 115 -11.97 9.61 -39.58
CA PRO A 115 -12.80 8.49 -40.02
C PRO A 115 -13.33 8.56 -41.47
N ASP A 116 -13.10 9.68 -42.18
CA ASP A 116 -13.37 9.85 -43.61
C ASP A 116 -12.11 9.75 -44.49
N CYS A 117 -10.99 9.31 -43.91
CA CYS A 117 -9.69 9.11 -44.55
C CYS A 117 -9.06 10.39 -45.15
N THR A 118 -9.40 11.54 -44.55
CA THR A 118 -8.67 12.81 -44.70
C THR A 118 -7.67 13.00 -43.56
N LEU A 119 -6.60 13.76 -43.81
CA LEU A 119 -5.63 14.10 -42.78
C LEU A 119 -6.21 15.14 -41.79
N ASP A 120 -6.15 14.84 -40.49
CA ASP A 120 -6.49 15.78 -39.42
C ASP A 120 -5.26 16.60 -39.01
N THR A 121 -5.23 17.86 -39.44
CA THR A 121 -4.17 18.81 -39.11
C THR A 121 -4.47 19.65 -37.86
N GLN A 122 -5.55 19.39 -37.11
CA GLN A 122 -5.89 20.17 -35.91
C GLN A 122 -4.86 20.00 -34.77
N HIS A 123 -4.10 18.91 -34.81
CA HIS A 123 -3.02 18.58 -33.87
C HIS A 123 -1.61 18.94 -34.41
N CYS A 124 -1.55 19.60 -35.57
CA CYS A 124 -0.32 20.17 -36.12
C CYS A 124 -0.16 21.63 -35.67
N SER A 125 1.06 21.99 -35.25
CA SER A 125 1.43 23.35 -34.85
C SER A 125 2.17 24.07 -35.99
N SER A 126 1.79 25.32 -36.27
CA SER A 126 2.54 26.20 -37.19
C SER A 126 3.97 26.41 -36.72
N CYS A 127 4.19 26.38 -35.41
CA CYS A 127 5.48 26.62 -34.76
C CYS A 127 6.64 25.82 -35.36
N GLY A 128 7.55 26.51 -36.04
CA GLY A 128 8.70 25.96 -36.77
C GLY A 128 8.49 25.83 -38.28
N ASP A 129 7.50 26.51 -38.88
CA ASP A 129 7.27 26.55 -40.34
C ASP A 129 8.23 27.50 -41.07
N GLY A 130 8.94 28.36 -40.34
CA GLY A 130 9.89 29.34 -40.88
C GLY A 130 9.27 30.67 -41.29
N ALA A 131 8.07 30.99 -40.82
CA ALA A 131 7.39 32.27 -40.96
C ALA A 131 6.79 32.73 -39.61
N LEU A 132 6.10 33.87 -39.59
CA LEU A 132 5.40 34.38 -38.39
C LEU A 132 3.94 34.63 -38.78
N ASN A 133 3.08 33.74 -38.30
CA ASN A 133 1.70 33.54 -38.72
C ASN A 133 0.78 33.36 -37.50
N GLY A 134 -0.47 33.84 -37.60
CA GLY A 134 -1.50 33.48 -36.60
C GLY A 134 -1.25 34.06 -35.20
N GLU A 135 -1.09 33.17 -34.22
CA GLU A 135 -1.05 33.46 -32.76
C GLU A 135 0.33 33.20 -32.12
N GLU A 136 1.36 32.85 -32.91
CA GLU A 136 2.71 32.55 -32.41
C GLU A 136 3.56 33.81 -32.16
N GLU A 137 4.34 33.83 -31.07
CA GLU A 137 5.15 35.01 -30.70
C GLU A 137 6.50 35.04 -31.42
N CYS A 138 7.03 33.86 -31.76
CA CYS A 138 8.27 33.63 -32.49
C CYS A 138 8.16 32.37 -33.37
N ASP A 139 9.12 32.12 -34.26
CA ASP A 139 9.28 30.85 -34.99
C ASP A 139 10.77 30.48 -35.07
N GLY A 140 11.22 29.62 -34.15
CA GLY A 140 12.61 29.17 -34.06
C GLY A 140 13.62 30.30 -33.93
N VAL A 141 14.21 30.74 -35.06
CA VAL A 141 15.17 31.87 -35.12
C VAL A 141 14.54 33.20 -35.56
N LEU A 142 13.24 33.21 -35.87
CA LEU A 142 12.46 34.41 -36.22
C LEU A 142 11.75 34.92 -34.98
N LEU A 143 12.40 35.79 -34.21
CA LEU A 143 11.91 36.30 -32.92
C LEU A 143 10.98 37.53 -33.05
N GLY A 144 10.48 37.82 -34.25
CA GLY A 144 9.46 38.84 -34.48
C GLY A 144 9.89 40.28 -34.13
N ALA A 145 9.38 40.80 -33.01
CA ALA A 145 9.56 42.19 -32.58
C ALA A 145 10.73 42.38 -31.59
N HIS A 146 11.27 41.29 -31.06
CA HIS A 146 12.36 41.24 -30.09
C HIS A 146 13.53 40.43 -30.69
N GLU A 147 14.78 40.74 -30.35
CA GLU A 147 15.95 39.99 -30.89
C GLU A 147 16.88 39.46 -29.78
N THR A 148 16.81 40.04 -28.57
CA THR A 148 17.70 39.78 -27.44
C THR A 148 16.96 39.85 -26.10
N CYS A 149 17.55 39.29 -25.03
CA CYS A 149 16.98 39.39 -23.67
C CYS A 149 16.82 40.85 -23.19
N ALA A 150 17.59 41.80 -23.71
CA ALA A 150 17.41 43.22 -23.42
C ALA A 150 16.14 43.83 -24.04
N ASP A 151 15.60 43.26 -25.12
CA ASP A 151 14.40 43.76 -25.77
C ASP A 151 13.12 43.39 -24.99
N VAL A 152 13.19 42.33 -24.16
CA VAL A 152 12.14 41.92 -23.21
C VAL A 152 12.42 42.36 -21.77
N GLY A 153 13.62 42.87 -21.49
CA GLY A 153 14.00 43.44 -20.19
C GLY A 153 14.66 42.47 -19.19
N LEU A 154 14.86 41.21 -19.58
CA LEU A 154 15.37 40.10 -18.76
C LEU A 154 16.88 39.88 -18.86
N GLY A 155 17.62 40.76 -19.54
CA GLY A 155 19.07 40.62 -19.66
C GLY A 155 19.73 41.69 -20.51
N THR A 156 20.90 41.36 -21.03
CA THR A 156 21.71 42.26 -21.86
C THR A 156 21.49 42.05 -23.37
N ALA A 157 21.83 43.05 -24.18
CA ALA A 157 21.76 42.96 -25.65
C ALA A 157 22.85 42.04 -26.27
N GLU A 158 23.63 41.38 -25.42
CA GLU A 158 24.67 40.42 -25.78
C GLU A 158 24.18 38.97 -25.54
N GLN A 159 23.00 38.80 -24.91
CA GLN A 159 22.35 37.52 -24.65
C GLN A 159 21.27 37.23 -25.71
N PRO A 160 21.27 36.03 -26.31
CA PRO A 160 20.25 35.62 -27.26
C PRO A 160 18.93 35.37 -26.52
N LEU A 161 17.83 35.87 -27.08
CA LEU A 161 16.49 35.41 -26.72
C LEU A 161 16.20 34.14 -27.53
N GLY A 162 15.57 33.13 -26.91
CA GLY A 162 15.19 31.89 -27.59
C GLY A 162 13.74 31.91 -28.08
N CYS A 163 13.35 30.81 -28.72
CA CYS A 163 11.97 30.48 -29.05
C CYS A 163 11.77 29.00 -28.69
N ASP A 164 10.75 28.71 -27.87
CA ASP A 164 10.53 27.35 -27.36
C ASP A 164 9.76 26.46 -28.35
N ASP A 165 9.43 25.25 -27.93
CA ASP A 165 8.65 24.33 -28.76
C ASP A 165 7.15 24.66 -28.85
N SER A 166 6.64 25.59 -28.03
CA SER A 166 5.27 26.14 -28.13
C SER A 166 5.18 27.40 -29.01
N CYS A 167 6.32 27.97 -29.39
CA CYS A 167 6.49 29.28 -30.01
C CYS A 167 6.09 30.47 -29.11
N ALA A 168 6.30 30.29 -27.80
CA ALA A 168 6.55 31.37 -26.87
C ALA A 168 8.05 31.71 -26.84
N TYR A 169 8.39 32.91 -26.35
CA TYR A 169 9.79 33.27 -26.13
C TYR A 169 10.44 32.39 -25.06
N ASP A 170 11.60 31.81 -25.38
CA ASP A 170 12.40 31.03 -24.43
C ASP A 170 13.41 31.95 -23.73
N PHE A 171 13.22 32.11 -22.41
CA PHE A 171 14.06 32.95 -21.56
C PHE A 171 15.27 32.22 -20.94
N SER A 172 15.51 30.94 -21.26
CA SER A 172 16.56 30.10 -20.64
C SER A 172 18.01 30.59 -20.83
N ALA A 173 18.23 31.56 -21.71
CA ALA A 173 19.51 32.22 -21.93
C ALA A 173 19.61 33.65 -21.37
N CYS A 174 18.55 34.13 -20.70
CA CYS A 174 18.46 35.45 -20.08
C CYS A 174 18.92 35.41 -18.62
N ASP A 175 19.60 36.47 -18.14
CA ASP A 175 20.25 36.50 -16.82
C ASP A 175 19.24 36.52 -15.64
N ALA A 176 18.00 36.94 -15.89
CA ALA A 176 16.93 36.95 -14.88
C ALA A 176 16.36 35.53 -14.64
N CYS A 177 16.32 34.69 -15.67
CA CYS A 177 15.77 33.34 -15.54
C CYS A 177 16.76 32.42 -14.81
N GLY A 178 16.39 31.97 -13.61
CA GLY A 178 17.26 31.27 -12.67
C GLY A 178 17.96 32.18 -11.64
N ASP A 179 17.58 33.46 -11.51
CA ASP A 179 18.18 34.40 -10.54
C ASP A 179 17.61 34.28 -9.11
N GLY A 180 16.44 33.66 -9.00
CA GLY A 180 15.69 33.38 -7.79
C GLY A 180 14.48 34.31 -7.55
N VAL A 181 14.19 35.26 -8.45
CA VAL A 181 13.19 36.33 -8.28
C VAL A 181 12.27 36.43 -9.50
N ILE A 182 11.05 35.88 -9.38
CA ILE A 182 10.00 36.00 -10.42
C ILE A 182 9.71 37.48 -10.73
N MET A 183 9.88 37.87 -12.00
CA MET A 183 9.53 39.19 -12.51
C MET A 183 8.98 39.16 -13.94
N ASP A 184 7.95 39.97 -14.24
CA ASP A 184 7.34 40.05 -15.58
C ASP A 184 8.41 40.19 -16.70
N PRO A 185 8.38 39.37 -17.78
CA PRO A 185 7.35 38.39 -18.16
C PRO A 185 7.52 36.94 -17.64
N GLU A 186 8.48 36.66 -16.74
CA GLU A 186 8.70 35.32 -16.18
C GLU A 186 7.52 34.91 -15.28
N SER A 187 7.08 33.65 -15.39
CA SER A 187 5.95 33.13 -14.63
C SER A 187 6.39 32.35 -13.39
N CYS A 188 7.59 31.78 -13.42
CA CYS A 188 8.19 31.00 -12.35
C CYS A 188 9.72 31.03 -12.47
N GLU A 189 10.38 30.47 -11.47
CA GLU A 189 11.83 30.38 -11.34
C GLU A 189 12.27 28.92 -11.13
N PRO A 190 13.11 28.34 -12.00
CA PRO A 190 13.51 26.93 -11.91
C PRO A 190 14.48 26.65 -10.74
N ALA A 191 14.55 25.38 -10.33
CA ALA A 191 15.59 24.93 -9.41
C ALA A 191 16.98 24.94 -10.09
N GLY A 192 18.03 25.29 -9.34
CA GLY A 192 19.37 25.46 -9.88
C GLY A 192 20.41 25.84 -8.82
N ASP A 193 21.45 26.57 -9.23
CA ASP A 193 22.55 26.97 -8.33
C ASP A 193 22.13 27.97 -7.23
N VAL A 194 21.01 28.68 -7.42
CA VAL A 194 20.47 29.68 -6.48
C VAL A 194 19.32 29.13 -5.63
N LEU A 195 18.41 28.36 -6.24
CA LEU A 195 17.23 27.80 -5.58
C LEU A 195 17.28 26.27 -5.52
N VAL A 196 17.10 25.69 -4.32
CA VAL A 196 17.09 24.24 -4.12
C VAL A 196 15.81 23.57 -4.63
N LYS A 197 14.69 24.31 -4.67
CA LYS A 197 13.39 23.92 -5.26
C LYS A 197 12.86 25.08 -6.12
N PRO A 198 12.08 24.83 -7.19
CA PRO A 198 11.60 25.91 -8.06
C PRO A 198 10.68 26.86 -7.27
N ASN A 199 10.78 28.16 -7.55
CA ASN A 199 9.87 29.16 -7.02
C ASN A 199 8.74 29.37 -8.04
N LEU A 200 7.57 28.79 -7.75
CA LEU A 200 6.39 28.79 -8.63
C LEU A 200 5.44 29.97 -8.39
N GLY A 201 5.83 30.95 -7.56
CA GLY A 201 4.99 32.11 -7.22
C GLY A 201 3.67 31.75 -6.51
N GLY A 202 3.61 30.57 -5.90
CA GLY A 202 2.40 30.02 -5.27
C GLY A 202 1.38 29.41 -6.25
N GLN A 203 1.71 29.29 -7.55
CA GLN A 203 0.86 28.55 -8.49
C GLN A 203 0.95 27.04 -8.26
N THR A 204 -0.14 26.36 -8.60
CA THR A 204 -0.27 24.90 -8.61
C THR A 204 -1.05 24.49 -9.86
N CYS A 205 -1.04 23.21 -10.23
CA CYS A 205 -1.89 22.70 -11.31
C CYS A 205 -3.38 23.09 -11.09
N VAL A 206 -3.87 23.01 -9.85
CA VAL A 206 -5.22 23.45 -9.47
C VAL A 206 -5.42 24.95 -9.66
N GLY A 207 -4.42 25.77 -9.31
CA GLY A 207 -4.44 27.22 -9.54
C GLY A 207 -4.51 27.60 -11.03
N LEU A 208 -3.94 26.78 -11.90
CA LEU A 208 -3.98 26.94 -13.37
C LEU A 208 -5.22 26.31 -14.02
N GLY A 209 -6.08 25.62 -13.27
CA GLY A 209 -7.36 25.07 -13.74
C GLY A 209 -7.36 23.58 -14.11
N TYR A 210 -6.30 22.84 -13.76
CA TYR A 210 -6.27 21.38 -13.79
C TYR A 210 -6.88 20.81 -12.48
N GLU A 211 -7.12 19.50 -12.39
CA GLU A 211 -7.65 18.90 -11.15
C GLU A 211 -6.56 18.52 -10.15
N GLY A 212 -5.34 18.24 -10.62
CA GLY A 212 -4.21 17.90 -9.76
C GLY A 212 -2.87 17.82 -10.51
N GLY A 213 -1.84 17.36 -9.80
CA GLY A 213 -0.51 17.07 -10.35
C GLY A 213 0.61 17.96 -9.83
N LEU A 214 1.82 17.67 -10.29
CA LEU A 214 3.04 18.41 -9.96
C LEU A 214 3.23 19.52 -10.99
N LEU A 215 3.20 20.76 -10.54
CA LEU A 215 3.58 21.90 -11.38
C LEU A 215 5.10 22.09 -11.25
N GLU A 216 5.84 22.05 -12.36
CA GLU A 216 7.26 22.40 -12.37
C GLU A 216 7.48 23.75 -13.06
N CYS A 217 8.73 24.24 -13.03
CA CYS A 217 9.14 25.39 -13.81
C CYS A 217 10.14 24.95 -14.88
N THR A 218 9.85 25.26 -16.13
CA THR A 218 10.76 24.99 -17.24
C THR A 218 12.06 25.79 -17.08
N GLY A 219 13.13 25.33 -17.74
CA GLY A 219 14.36 26.11 -17.83
C GLY A 219 14.22 27.47 -18.54
N GLY A 220 13.08 27.74 -19.18
CA GLY A 220 12.73 29.03 -19.80
C GLY A 220 11.80 29.91 -18.94
N CYS A 221 11.64 29.62 -17.64
CA CYS A 221 10.85 30.41 -16.68
C CYS A 221 9.34 30.53 -16.99
N GLY A 222 8.82 29.62 -17.81
CA GLY A 222 7.40 29.32 -17.95
C GLY A 222 7.01 28.06 -17.16
N PHE A 223 5.74 27.97 -16.75
CA PHE A 223 5.22 26.78 -16.05
C PHE A 223 5.27 25.54 -16.92
N ASP A 224 5.80 24.44 -16.38
CA ASP A 224 5.68 23.13 -16.98
C ASP A 224 4.41 22.45 -16.45
N THR A 225 3.36 22.47 -17.26
CA THR A 225 2.09 21.81 -16.95
C THR A 225 2.05 20.34 -17.37
N SER A 226 3.16 19.76 -17.86
CA SER A 226 3.20 18.33 -18.20
C SER A 226 3.11 17.42 -16.98
N GLY A 227 3.39 17.91 -15.77
CA GLY A 227 3.10 17.19 -14.52
C GLY A 227 1.66 17.36 -14.00
N CYS A 228 0.84 18.21 -14.64
CA CYS A 228 -0.58 18.42 -14.33
C CYS A 228 -1.47 17.42 -15.07
N HIS A 229 -2.57 16.98 -14.45
CA HIS A 229 -3.51 16.02 -15.04
C HIS A 229 -4.98 16.42 -14.82
N THR A 230 -5.89 15.76 -15.53
CA THR A 230 -7.34 15.97 -15.45
C THR A 230 -8.03 14.62 -15.56
N CYS A 231 -8.54 14.11 -14.43
CA CYS A 231 -9.00 12.73 -14.35
C CYS A 231 -10.44 12.59 -14.90
N GLY A 232 -10.69 11.59 -15.72
CA GLY A 232 -12.01 11.28 -16.29
C GLY A 232 -12.29 11.87 -17.68
N ASP A 233 -11.26 12.13 -18.49
CA ASP A 233 -11.40 12.58 -19.88
C ASP A 233 -11.58 11.43 -20.91
N ALA A 234 -11.50 10.18 -20.41
CA ALA A 234 -11.56 8.91 -21.14
C ALA A 234 -10.36 8.59 -22.04
N VAL A 235 -9.19 9.22 -21.82
CA VAL A 235 -7.93 8.92 -22.50
C VAL A 235 -6.79 8.84 -21.48
N LYS A 236 -6.28 7.63 -21.20
CA LYS A 236 -5.20 7.48 -20.22
C LYS A 236 -3.91 8.17 -20.69
N GLN A 237 -3.50 9.24 -20.00
CA GLN A 237 -2.29 9.99 -20.26
C GLN A 237 -1.04 9.26 -19.71
N ALA A 238 0.17 9.79 -19.94
CA ALA A 238 1.41 9.09 -19.56
C ALA A 238 1.68 9.11 -18.04
N GLN A 239 1.12 10.10 -17.35
CA GLN A 239 1.27 10.42 -15.93
C GLN A 239 0.22 9.70 -15.05
N GLU A 240 -0.91 9.31 -15.64
CA GLU A 240 -2.00 8.60 -14.97
C GLU A 240 -1.77 7.08 -14.97
N GLN A 241 -2.35 6.35 -14.01
CA GLN A 241 -2.32 4.89 -14.05
C GLN A 241 -3.51 4.30 -14.82
N CYS A 242 -4.63 5.01 -14.85
CA CYS A 242 -5.86 4.73 -15.60
C CYS A 242 -6.66 6.03 -15.80
N ASP A 243 -7.59 6.03 -16.76
CA ASP A 243 -8.69 7.00 -16.81
C ASP A 243 -10.02 6.25 -16.94
N GLY A 244 -10.83 6.25 -15.88
CA GLY A 244 -12.14 5.60 -15.82
C GLY A 244 -12.09 4.08 -16.09
N ALA A 245 -12.25 3.69 -17.37
CA ALA A 245 -12.17 2.30 -17.83
C ALA A 245 -10.99 2.03 -18.79
N ASP A 246 -10.20 3.05 -19.14
CA ASP A 246 -8.96 2.90 -19.89
C ASP A 246 -7.78 2.68 -18.94
N PHE A 247 -7.30 1.45 -18.90
CA PHE A 247 -6.13 1.03 -18.12
C PHE A 247 -4.85 0.97 -18.96
N GLY A 248 -4.84 1.54 -20.17
CA GLY A 248 -3.69 1.48 -21.09
C GLY A 248 -3.34 0.05 -21.53
N GLY A 249 -4.36 -0.81 -21.65
CA GLY A 249 -4.21 -2.23 -21.96
C GLY A 249 -3.80 -3.13 -20.80
N LYS A 250 -3.68 -2.61 -19.57
CA LYS A 250 -3.47 -3.41 -18.36
C LYS A 250 -4.72 -4.21 -17.97
N SER A 251 -4.49 -5.31 -17.26
CA SER A 251 -5.49 -6.15 -16.60
C SER A 251 -4.99 -6.52 -15.19
N CYS A 252 -5.75 -7.29 -14.41
CA CYS A 252 -5.29 -7.81 -13.11
C CYS A 252 -3.91 -8.49 -13.20
N ALA A 253 -3.66 -9.29 -14.25
CA ALA A 253 -2.38 -9.93 -14.54
C ALA A 253 -1.22 -8.98 -14.92
N SER A 254 -1.45 -7.65 -14.86
CA SER A 254 -0.42 -6.61 -15.02
C SER A 254 0.08 -6.06 -13.67
N PHE A 255 -0.42 -6.60 -12.56
CA PHE A 255 -0.08 -6.20 -11.20
C PHE A 255 0.22 -7.44 -10.36
N ASP A 256 1.24 -7.34 -9.52
CA ASP A 256 1.62 -8.40 -8.60
C ASP A 256 0.87 -8.24 -7.27
N SER A 257 0.55 -9.37 -6.64
CA SER A 257 -0.09 -9.42 -5.33
C SER A 257 0.87 -9.08 -4.19
N ALA A 258 0.36 -9.07 -2.95
CA ALA A 258 1.19 -8.89 -1.75
C ALA A 258 2.26 -9.99 -1.55
N ILE A 259 2.17 -11.12 -2.26
CA ILE A 259 3.17 -12.20 -2.26
C ILE A 259 4.08 -12.19 -3.50
N GLY A 260 3.88 -11.27 -4.44
CA GLY A 260 4.78 -11.04 -5.59
C GLY A 260 4.44 -11.82 -6.86
N ASP A 261 3.31 -12.53 -6.90
CA ASP A 261 2.81 -13.23 -8.09
C ASP A 261 1.69 -12.41 -8.79
N PRO A 262 1.61 -12.40 -10.15
CA PRO A 262 0.59 -11.65 -10.88
C PRO A 262 -0.83 -12.20 -10.68
N PHE A 263 -1.83 -11.34 -10.46
CA PHE A 263 -3.23 -11.77 -10.29
C PHE A 263 -3.79 -12.49 -11.54
N ASP A 264 -4.48 -13.63 -11.35
CA ASP A 264 -5.02 -14.44 -12.45
C ASP A 264 -6.30 -13.86 -13.07
N ALA A 265 -7.16 -13.24 -12.26
CA ALA A 265 -8.51 -12.88 -12.65
C ALA A 265 -9.03 -11.63 -11.93
N GLY A 266 -10.26 -11.22 -12.29
CA GLY A 266 -10.97 -10.08 -11.69
C GLY A 266 -11.19 -8.91 -12.64
N SER A 267 -11.38 -7.72 -12.07
CA SER A 267 -11.51 -6.46 -12.82
C SER A 267 -10.71 -5.36 -12.11
N LEU A 268 -10.12 -4.44 -12.88
CA LEU A 268 -9.49 -3.24 -12.34
C LEU A 268 -10.56 -2.16 -12.10
N SER A 269 -10.42 -1.39 -11.02
CA SER A 269 -11.10 -0.10 -10.86
C SER A 269 -10.08 1.04 -10.96
N CYS A 270 -10.56 2.21 -11.33
CA CYS A 270 -9.80 3.45 -11.34
C CYS A 270 -10.35 4.35 -10.22
N SER A 271 -9.48 4.86 -9.35
CA SER A 271 -9.88 5.78 -8.28
C SER A 271 -10.15 7.19 -8.83
N ASP A 272 -10.79 8.04 -8.02
CA ASP A 272 -11.00 9.46 -8.34
C ASP A 272 -9.67 10.24 -8.47
N ASP A 273 -8.55 9.68 -7.97
CA ASP A 273 -7.18 10.20 -8.12
C ASP A 273 -6.41 9.53 -9.29
N CYS A 274 -7.12 8.89 -10.24
CA CYS A 274 -6.55 8.21 -11.43
C CYS A 274 -5.48 7.12 -11.11
N GLY A 275 -5.58 6.51 -9.92
CA GLY A 275 -4.79 5.36 -9.49
C GLY A 275 -5.49 4.03 -9.81
N VAL A 276 -4.73 2.99 -10.14
CA VAL A 276 -5.31 1.65 -10.38
C VAL A 276 -5.49 0.91 -9.07
N GLU A 277 -6.72 0.50 -8.82
CA GLU A 277 -7.12 -0.29 -7.66
C GLU A 277 -7.31 -1.76 -8.07
N THR A 278 -6.77 -2.67 -7.25
CA THR A 278 -6.72 -4.12 -7.52
C THR A 278 -7.59 -4.94 -6.56
N TYR A 279 -8.48 -4.32 -5.77
CA TYR A 279 -9.25 -5.05 -4.74
C TYR A 279 -10.36 -5.97 -5.31
N GLU A 280 -10.74 -5.79 -6.58
CA GLU A 280 -11.59 -6.71 -7.35
C GLU A 280 -10.77 -7.71 -8.21
N CYS A 281 -9.43 -7.69 -8.10
CA CYS A 281 -8.55 -8.72 -8.64
C CYS A 281 -8.38 -9.89 -7.66
N SER A 282 -8.02 -11.07 -8.18
CA SER A 282 -7.93 -12.31 -7.41
C SER A 282 -6.76 -13.17 -7.92
N LEU A 283 -6.07 -13.88 -7.02
CA LEU A 283 -4.87 -14.68 -7.26
C LEU A 283 -5.09 -16.13 -6.82
N CYS A 284 -5.10 -17.05 -7.78
CA CYS A 284 -5.45 -18.44 -7.52
C CYS A 284 -4.32 -19.19 -6.80
N GLY A 285 -4.57 -19.61 -5.58
CA GLY A 285 -3.62 -20.32 -4.72
C GLY A 285 -2.90 -19.41 -3.72
N ASP A 286 -3.48 -18.26 -3.34
CA ASP A 286 -2.92 -17.38 -2.31
C ASP A 286 -3.34 -17.76 -0.87
N GLY A 287 -4.31 -18.68 -0.74
CA GLY A 287 -4.79 -19.19 0.55
C GLY A 287 -5.94 -18.39 1.17
N VAL A 288 -6.44 -17.34 0.50
CA VAL A 288 -7.72 -16.68 0.84
C VAL A 288 -8.76 -16.98 -0.25
N THR A 289 -9.88 -16.25 -0.30
CA THR A 289 -10.86 -16.38 -1.39
C THR A 289 -11.47 -15.00 -1.59
N THR A 290 -11.05 -14.30 -2.64
CA THR A 290 -11.27 -12.86 -2.84
C THR A 290 -11.62 -12.52 -4.29
N GLY A 291 -12.09 -11.29 -4.52
CA GLY A 291 -12.44 -10.80 -5.85
C GLY A 291 -13.37 -11.75 -6.63
N ALA A 292 -12.83 -12.32 -7.72
CA ALA A 292 -13.56 -13.20 -8.64
C ALA A 292 -13.47 -14.71 -8.34
N GLU A 293 -12.74 -15.14 -7.29
CA GLU A 293 -12.63 -16.55 -6.92
C GLU A 293 -13.93 -17.14 -6.38
N LEU A 294 -14.27 -18.35 -6.83
CA LEU A 294 -15.29 -19.18 -6.16
C LEU A 294 -14.69 -20.05 -5.06
N CYS A 295 -13.39 -20.34 -5.16
CA CYS A 295 -12.59 -21.15 -4.24
C CYS A 295 -11.10 -20.94 -4.50
N ASP A 296 -10.27 -21.40 -3.58
CA ASP A 296 -8.82 -21.38 -3.68
C ASP A 296 -8.21 -22.76 -3.33
N PRO A 297 -7.14 -23.23 -4.03
CA PRO A 297 -6.50 -24.52 -3.79
C PRO A 297 -5.74 -24.67 -2.46
N LEU A 298 -5.22 -23.59 -1.89
CA LEU A 298 -4.47 -23.58 -0.62
C LEU A 298 -5.34 -23.17 0.58
N ALA A 299 -6.43 -22.46 0.34
CA ALA A 299 -7.39 -22.09 1.37
C ALA A 299 -8.17 -23.31 1.89
N PRO A 300 -8.60 -23.32 3.16
CA PRO A 300 -9.52 -24.33 3.66
C PRO A 300 -10.87 -24.19 2.96
N ASN A 301 -11.17 -25.07 1.98
CA ASN A 301 -12.43 -25.05 1.26
C ASN A 301 -13.62 -25.07 2.25
N PRO A 302 -14.45 -24.00 2.32
CA PRO A 302 -15.53 -23.90 3.29
C PRO A 302 -16.70 -24.85 2.97
N TYR A 303 -16.71 -25.43 1.77
CA TYR A 303 -17.66 -26.44 1.33
C TYR A 303 -17.01 -27.82 1.30
N THR A 304 -17.76 -28.83 1.70
CA THR A 304 -17.34 -30.24 1.63
C THR A 304 -18.30 -31.01 0.73
N CYS A 305 -17.88 -32.17 0.21
CA CYS A 305 -18.77 -33.07 -0.52
C CYS A 305 -20.08 -33.34 0.26
N ALA A 306 -19.98 -33.50 1.58
CA ALA A 306 -21.09 -33.75 2.51
C ALA A 306 -22.11 -32.59 2.66
N MET A 307 -21.85 -31.40 2.10
CA MET A 307 -22.84 -30.32 2.03
C MET A 307 -23.86 -30.49 0.89
N TYR A 308 -23.59 -31.39 -0.06
CA TYR A 308 -24.45 -31.68 -1.20
C TYR A 308 -25.14 -33.04 -0.98
N GLU A 309 -26.47 -33.11 -1.11
CA GLU A 309 -27.29 -34.27 -0.67
C GLU A 309 -26.96 -35.63 -1.32
N GLU A 310 -26.06 -35.68 -2.30
CA GLU A 310 -25.70 -36.90 -3.05
C GLU A 310 -24.41 -37.58 -2.54
N TYR A 311 -23.51 -36.85 -1.85
CA TYR A 311 -22.20 -37.34 -1.40
C TYR A 311 -22.08 -37.32 0.13
N ASP A 312 -21.42 -38.33 0.70
CA ASP A 312 -21.23 -38.45 2.15
C ASP A 312 -19.80 -38.10 2.58
N ASN A 313 -18.82 -38.24 1.69
CA ASN A 313 -17.40 -38.01 1.98
C ASN A 313 -16.59 -37.73 0.70
N GLY A 314 -15.26 -37.80 0.81
CA GLY A 314 -14.33 -37.56 -0.30
C GLY A 314 -13.82 -36.12 -0.36
N VAL A 315 -13.01 -35.81 -1.37
CA VAL A 315 -12.30 -34.53 -1.47
C VAL A 315 -12.97 -33.65 -2.53
N LEU A 316 -13.57 -32.55 -2.09
CA LEU A 316 -14.06 -31.49 -2.98
C LEU A 316 -12.88 -30.60 -3.34
N THR A 317 -12.31 -30.81 -4.53
CA THR A 317 -11.11 -30.06 -4.95
C THR A 317 -11.48 -28.77 -5.66
N CYS A 318 -10.58 -27.78 -5.57
CA CYS A 318 -10.64 -26.54 -6.33
C CYS A 318 -9.44 -26.54 -7.29
N PRO A 319 -9.57 -27.09 -8.52
CA PRO A 319 -8.42 -27.28 -9.40
C PRO A 319 -8.00 -26.02 -10.18
N ASP A 320 -8.88 -25.03 -10.34
CA ASP A 320 -8.65 -23.86 -11.20
C ASP A 320 -9.32 -22.55 -10.71
N CYS A 321 -9.71 -22.45 -9.43
CA CYS A 321 -10.43 -21.33 -8.80
C CYS A 321 -11.79 -20.93 -9.41
N SER A 322 -12.14 -21.46 -10.58
CA SER A 322 -13.33 -21.12 -11.36
C SER A 322 -14.49 -22.09 -11.15
N ALA A 323 -14.21 -23.30 -10.63
CA ALA A 323 -15.21 -24.30 -10.28
C ALA A 323 -14.71 -25.29 -9.21
N TYR A 324 -15.65 -25.90 -8.49
CA TYR A 324 -15.38 -27.06 -7.64
C TYR A 324 -15.45 -28.36 -8.46
N ASP A 325 -14.47 -29.25 -8.30
CA ASP A 325 -14.50 -30.60 -8.86
C ASP A 325 -14.94 -31.65 -7.82
N PHE A 326 -16.04 -32.32 -8.16
CA PHE A 326 -16.71 -33.36 -7.39
C PHE A 326 -16.21 -34.78 -7.75
N SER A 327 -15.26 -34.93 -8.67
CA SER A 327 -14.80 -36.24 -9.18
C SER A 327 -14.22 -37.18 -8.11
N MET A 328 -13.73 -36.62 -6.99
CA MET A 328 -13.20 -37.36 -5.84
C MET A 328 -14.13 -37.35 -4.62
N CYS A 329 -15.39 -36.95 -4.77
CA CYS A 329 -16.42 -37.16 -3.75
C CYS A 329 -16.87 -38.65 -3.73
N THR A 330 -16.96 -39.23 -2.53
CA THR A 330 -17.27 -40.66 -2.30
C THR A 330 -18.48 -40.84 -1.38
N LYS A 331 -18.94 -42.10 -1.23
CA LYS A 331 -20.16 -42.46 -0.52
C LYS A 331 -19.94 -43.50 0.58
N CYS A 332 -19.09 -43.13 1.54
CA CYS A 332 -18.74 -43.94 2.70
C CYS A 332 -19.95 -44.20 3.62
N GLY A 333 -20.10 -45.43 4.12
CA GLY A 333 -21.23 -45.86 4.96
C GLY A 333 -22.34 -46.60 4.21
N ASN A 334 -22.09 -47.01 2.97
CA ASN A 334 -23.00 -47.82 2.16
C ASN A 334 -22.96 -49.33 2.50
N GLY A 335 -21.93 -49.75 3.26
CA GLY A 335 -21.77 -51.11 3.80
C GLY A 335 -21.06 -52.10 2.87
N LEU A 336 -20.33 -51.59 1.87
CA LEU A 336 -19.46 -52.33 0.97
C LEU A 336 -18.19 -51.52 0.76
N ALA A 337 -17.01 -52.09 1.05
CA ALA A 337 -15.76 -51.36 0.89
C ALA A 337 -15.34 -51.34 -0.59
N GLU A 338 -15.37 -50.16 -1.22
CA GLU A 338 -15.25 -50.00 -2.67
C GLU A 338 -13.85 -49.58 -3.13
N ALA A 339 -13.62 -49.53 -4.45
CA ALA A 339 -12.31 -49.29 -5.04
C ALA A 339 -11.84 -47.84 -4.84
N GLY A 340 -11.16 -47.58 -3.72
CA GLY A 340 -10.73 -46.26 -3.24
C GLY A 340 -10.82 -46.14 -1.71
N GLU A 341 -11.61 -47.01 -1.08
CA GLU A 341 -11.75 -47.12 0.37
C GLU A 341 -10.82 -48.21 0.90
N GLN A 342 -10.41 -48.10 2.16
CA GLN A 342 -9.70 -49.19 2.86
C GLN A 342 -10.67 -50.09 3.63
N CYS A 343 -11.86 -49.57 3.96
CA CYS A 343 -12.95 -50.27 4.66
C CYS A 343 -14.27 -49.49 4.56
N ASP A 344 -15.41 -50.14 4.81
CA ASP A 344 -16.70 -49.51 5.14
C ASP A 344 -17.35 -50.28 6.31
N GLN A 345 -17.55 -49.61 7.45
CA GLN A 345 -18.09 -50.21 8.68
C GLN A 345 -17.38 -51.50 9.09
N ASP A 346 -18.04 -52.65 8.97
CA ASP A 346 -17.51 -53.98 9.32
C ASP A 346 -16.74 -54.63 8.15
N ASP A 347 -16.84 -54.10 6.92
CA ASP A 347 -16.11 -54.59 5.75
C ASP A 347 -14.69 -54.00 5.73
N LEU A 348 -13.79 -54.64 6.46
CA LEU A 348 -12.37 -54.27 6.52
C LEU A 348 -11.53 -54.85 5.35
N GLN A 349 -12.16 -55.33 4.28
CA GLN A 349 -11.50 -56.02 3.13
C GLN A 349 -10.58 -57.20 3.52
N GLY A 350 -10.76 -57.77 4.72
CA GLY A 350 -9.91 -58.83 5.27
C GLY A 350 -8.67 -58.35 6.03
N ALA A 351 -8.50 -57.04 6.22
CA ALA A 351 -7.47 -56.47 7.08
C ALA A 351 -7.75 -56.77 8.58
N SER A 352 -6.66 -56.84 9.34
CA SER A 352 -6.61 -57.02 10.79
C SER A 352 -5.24 -56.53 11.28
N CYS A 353 -5.10 -56.19 12.56
CA CYS A 353 -3.79 -55.84 13.13
C CYS A 353 -2.71 -56.89 12.83
N LEU A 354 -3.07 -58.19 12.86
CA LEU A 354 -2.17 -59.31 12.56
C LEU A 354 -1.71 -59.37 11.10
N THR A 355 -2.53 -58.93 10.14
CA THR A 355 -2.18 -58.90 8.72
C THR A 355 -1.44 -57.61 8.32
N LEU A 356 -1.54 -56.56 9.15
CA LEU A 356 -0.82 -55.30 9.00
C LEU A 356 0.56 -55.32 9.67
N GLY A 357 0.87 -56.36 10.46
CA GLY A 357 2.20 -56.61 11.03
C GLY A 357 2.32 -56.42 12.54
N TYR A 358 1.23 -56.11 13.23
CA TYR A 358 1.17 -55.97 14.69
C TYR A 358 0.93 -57.32 15.38
N ASP A 359 1.37 -57.46 16.63
CA ASP A 359 1.19 -58.69 17.42
C ASP A 359 -0.27 -58.96 17.83
N GLY A 360 -1.14 -57.95 17.77
CA GLY A 360 -2.58 -58.08 18.01
C GLY A 360 -3.32 -56.74 18.03
N GLY A 361 -4.62 -56.80 18.36
CA GLY A 361 -5.46 -55.61 18.52
C GLY A 361 -6.88 -55.74 17.95
N ALA A 362 -7.62 -54.64 17.99
CA ALA A 362 -8.94 -54.50 17.38
C ALA A 362 -8.88 -53.41 16.30
N LEU A 363 -8.85 -53.84 15.03
CA LEU A 363 -8.87 -52.93 13.88
C LEU A 363 -10.31 -52.48 13.64
N ALA A 364 -10.53 -51.17 13.47
CA ALA A 364 -11.84 -50.60 13.17
C ALA A 364 -11.82 -49.84 11.83
N CYS A 365 -13.00 -49.47 11.34
CA CYS A 365 -13.12 -48.52 10.23
C CYS A 365 -13.52 -47.15 10.76
N THR A 366 -12.78 -46.12 10.36
CA THR A 366 -13.16 -44.72 10.64
C THR A 366 -14.37 -44.31 9.82
N GLY A 367 -15.08 -43.26 10.26
CA GLY A 367 -16.15 -42.64 9.46
C GLY A 367 -15.68 -41.99 8.15
N GLY A 368 -14.37 -42.01 7.86
CA GLY A 368 -13.75 -41.60 6.59
C GLY A 368 -13.25 -42.78 5.74
N CYS A 369 -13.72 -44.01 5.98
CA CYS A 369 -13.40 -45.21 5.21
C CYS A 369 -11.88 -45.55 5.13
N LYS A 370 -11.13 -45.14 6.14
CA LYS A 370 -9.73 -45.55 6.44
C LYS A 370 -9.68 -46.52 7.61
N LEU A 371 -8.72 -47.44 7.60
CA LEU A 371 -8.45 -48.36 8.70
C LEU A 371 -7.93 -47.59 9.93
N ASP A 372 -8.50 -47.87 11.09
CA ASP A 372 -8.10 -47.31 12.37
C ASP A 372 -7.14 -48.28 13.09
N GLU A 373 -5.84 -48.04 12.90
CA GLU A 373 -4.76 -48.84 13.48
C GLU A 373 -4.47 -48.48 14.95
N SER A 374 -5.15 -47.48 15.54
CA SER A 374 -4.95 -47.09 16.95
C SER A 374 -5.34 -48.17 17.96
N GLY A 375 -6.15 -49.15 17.54
CA GLY A 375 -6.48 -50.35 18.30
C GLY A 375 -5.48 -51.51 18.17
N CYS A 376 -4.39 -51.34 17.42
CA CYS A 376 -3.32 -52.33 17.22
C CYS A 376 -2.14 -52.11 18.18
N ALA A 377 -1.45 -53.18 18.59
CA ALA A 377 -0.43 -53.13 19.64
C ALA A 377 0.84 -53.95 19.32
N ASN A 378 2.00 -53.37 19.68
CA ASN A 378 3.31 -54.01 19.75
C ASN A 378 3.77 -54.02 21.22
N ASN A 379 4.20 -55.17 21.75
CA ASN A 379 4.20 -55.41 23.20
C ASN A 379 5.52 -55.05 23.94
N PHE A 380 6.28 -54.08 23.45
CA PHE A 380 7.57 -53.66 24.06
C PHE A 380 7.78 -52.14 24.05
N CYS A 381 7.50 -51.47 22.92
CA CYS A 381 7.67 -50.03 22.77
C CYS A 381 6.62 -49.21 23.58
N GLY A 382 7.09 -48.27 24.39
CA GLY A 382 6.29 -47.38 25.24
C GLY A 382 6.30 -47.74 26.74
N ASP A 383 7.20 -48.61 27.20
CA ASP A 383 7.30 -49.01 28.61
C ASP A 383 8.16 -48.05 29.47
N GLY A 384 8.83 -47.10 28.81
CA GLY A 384 9.71 -46.10 29.42
C GLY A 384 11.15 -46.57 29.66
N MET A 385 11.58 -47.71 29.12
CA MET A 385 12.95 -48.22 29.22
C MET A 385 13.51 -48.67 27.87
N VAL A 386 14.64 -48.09 27.46
CA VAL A 386 15.37 -48.57 26.26
C VAL A 386 15.97 -49.95 26.52
N THR A 387 15.62 -50.95 25.71
CA THR A 387 16.21 -52.31 25.77
C THR A 387 17.11 -52.61 24.57
N ASP A 388 17.81 -53.76 24.57
CA ASP A 388 18.64 -54.23 23.46
C ASP A 388 17.88 -54.35 22.10
N ALA A 389 16.55 -54.27 22.10
CA ALA A 389 15.68 -54.36 20.93
C ALA A 389 15.19 -52.99 20.40
N GLU A 390 15.28 -51.91 21.18
CA GLU A 390 14.82 -50.56 20.84
C GLU A 390 15.98 -49.58 20.59
N LYS A 391 15.69 -48.42 19.98
CA LYS A 391 16.64 -47.29 19.89
C LYS A 391 16.34 -46.17 20.87
N CYS A 392 15.07 -46.02 21.22
CA CYS A 392 14.57 -45.04 22.18
C CYS A 392 13.23 -45.56 22.74
N ASP A 393 12.77 -45.03 23.87
CA ASP A 393 11.41 -45.31 24.41
C ASP A 393 10.91 -44.12 25.23
N CYS A 394 9.99 -43.33 24.66
CA CYS A 394 9.49 -42.12 25.30
C CYS A 394 8.20 -42.33 26.13
N GLY A 395 7.87 -43.59 26.45
CA GLY A 395 6.62 -43.98 27.11
C GLY A 395 5.39 -43.81 26.23
N GLU A 396 4.20 -44.16 26.74
CA GLU A 396 2.90 -44.06 26.03
C GLU A 396 2.54 -42.68 25.44
N GLY A 397 3.34 -41.63 25.67
CA GLY A 397 3.05 -40.24 25.31
C GLY A 397 3.90 -39.58 24.21
N GLY A 398 4.96 -40.22 23.70
CA GLY A 398 5.74 -39.76 22.52
C GLY A 398 6.55 -38.47 22.66
N ASP A 399 5.89 -37.33 22.85
CA ASP A 399 6.37 -36.00 22.44
C ASP A 399 7.41 -35.33 23.37
N MET A 400 7.71 -35.91 24.53
CA MET A 400 8.55 -35.31 25.58
C MET A 400 9.57 -36.30 26.15
N CYS A 401 10.46 -36.77 25.30
CA CYS A 401 11.56 -37.68 25.63
C CYS A 401 12.55 -37.08 26.65
N THR A 402 12.90 -37.83 27.70
CA THR A 402 14.07 -37.47 28.52
C THR A 402 15.38 -37.97 27.89
N PRO A 403 16.56 -37.38 28.18
CA PRO A 403 17.83 -37.87 27.62
C PRO A 403 18.14 -39.34 27.92
N ALA A 404 17.60 -39.91 29.01
CA ALA A 404 17.75 -41.34 29.32
C ALA A 404 16.88 -42.25 28.43
N GLN A 405 15.81 -41.72 27.85
CA GLN A 405 14.88 -42.41 26.95
C GLN A 405 15.34 -42.38 25.48
N LEU A 406 16.34 -41.54 25.16
CA LEU A 406 17.04 -41.50 23.87
C LEU A 406 18.44 -42.13 23.94
N ASP A 407 18.79 -42.82 25.04
CA ASP A 407 20.15 -43.32 25.36
C ASP A 407 21.26 -42.23 25.26
N GLY A 408 20.89 -40.96 25.48
CA GLY A 408 21.79 -39.81 25.36
C GLY A 408 22.13 -39.39 23.93
N VAL A 409 21.44 -39.94 22.93
CA VAL A 409 21.55 -39.52 21.52
C VAL A 409 20.83 -38.18 21.32
N THR A 410 21.43 -37.33 20.50
CA THR A 410 20.92 -36.02 20.06
C THR A 410 21.09 -35.87 18.54
N CYS A 411 20.44 -34.87 17.93
CA CYS A 411 20.56 -34.57 16.50
C CYS A 411 22.04 -34.39 16.08
N GLU A 412 22.83 -33.66 16.87
CA GLU A 412 24.26 -33.41 16.63
C GLU A 412 25.11 -34.68 16.72
N SER A 413 24.65 -35.69 17.45
CA SER A 413 25.31 -37.01 17.53
C SER A 413 24.97 -37.94 16.37
N LEU A 414 23.87 -37.67 15.66
CA LEU A 414 23.46 -38.39 14.45
C LEU A 414 24.06 -37.78 13.18
N GLY A 415 24.40 -36.48 13.21
CA GLY A 415 25.13 -35.79 12.15
C GLY A 415 24.52 -34.47 11.71
N HIS A 416 23.46 -34.02 12.39
CA HIS A 416 22.77 -32.76 12.11
C HIS A 416 23.41 -31.56 12.85
N ASP A 417 23.04 -30.34 12.50
CA ASP A 417 23.56 -29.14 13.17
C ASP A 417 22.78 -28.82 14.47
N GLY A 418 21.50 -29.17 14.55
CA GLY A 418 20.70 -28.97 15.77
C GLY A 418 19.34 -29.66 15.79
N GLY A 419 18.49 -29.22 16.72
CA GLY A 419 17.08 -29.60 16.82
C GLY A 419 16.70 -30.53 17.99
N ALA A 420 15.43 -30.97 17.99
CA ALA A 420 14.80 -31.77 19.03
C ALA A 420 14.54 -33.21 18.55
N LEU A 421 15.47 -34.11 18.86
CA LEU A 421 15.33 -35.53 18.53
C LEU A 421 14.17 -36.18 19.32
N ALA A 422 13.22 -36.78 18.61
CA ALA A 422 12.08 -37.48 19.19
C ALA A 422 12.18 -39.01 19.00
N CYS A 423 11.13 -39.74 19.40
CA CYS A 423 11.05 -41.18 19.25
C CYS A 423 9.67 -41.62 18.81
N ASN A 424 9.60 -42.52 17.82
CA ASN A 424 8.36 -43.08 17.28
C ASN A 424 7.71 -44.11 18.25
N THR A 425 7.29 -43.62 19.41
CA THR A 425 6.64 -44.37 20.51
C THR A 425 5.12 -44.15 20.45
N PRO A 426 4.26 -45.16 20.68
CA PRO A 426 4.53 -46.56 21.05
C PRO A 426 4.69 -47.52 19.86
N PHE A 427 4.90 -47.00 18.64
CA PHE A 427 4.75 -47.79 17.41
C PHE A 427 5.95 -48.68 17.08
N ASN A 428 7.15 -48.09 16.99
CA ASN A 428 8.35 -48.77 16.48
C ASN A 428 9.65 -48.48 17.24
N CYS A 429 9.68 -47.48 18.13
CA CYS A 429 10.82 -47.13 18.97
C CYS A 429 12.15 -46.90 18.21
N MET A 430 12.03 -46.36 16.99
CA MET A 430 13.11 -45.74 16.23
C MET A 430 13.17 -44.24 16.52
N PHE A 431 14.37 -43.66 16.39
CA PHE A 431 14.54 -42.21 16.45
C PHE A 431 13.67 -41.53 15.40
N ASP A 432 13.14 -40.37 15.78
CA ASP A 432 12.44 -39.48 14.88
C ASP A 432 13.30 -38.23 14.67
N GLU A 433 13.94 -38.20 13.50
CA GLU A 433 14.85 -37.14 13.06
C GLU A 433 14.08 -35.93 12.49
N SER A 434 12.73 -35.97 12.40
CA SER A 434 11.94 -34.86 11.84
C SER A 434 11.93 -33.56 12.67
N GLY A 435 12.49 -33.60 13.88
CA GLY A 435 12.74 -32.42 14.71
C GLY A 435 14.19 -31.95 14.69
N CYS A 436 15.08 -32.62 13.93
CA CYS A 436 16.45 -32.20 13.68
C CYS A 436 16.51 -31.24 12.48
N TYR A 437 17.56 -30.41 12.40
CA TYR A 437 17.77 -29.48 11.30
C TYR A 437 19.24 -29.41 10.86
N ASP A 438 19.46 -29.11 9.58
CA ASP A 438 20.77 -29.03 8.91
C ASP A 438 20.94 -27.65 8.28
N CYS A 439 21.97 -26.90 8.71
CA CYS A 439 22.08 -25.50 8.35
C CYS A 439 22.56 -25.31 6.89
N GLY A 440 21.74 -24.62 6.10
CA GLY A 440 21.93 -24.41 4.65
C GLY A 440 21.24 -25.46 3.77
N ASP A 441 20.18 -26.13 4.25
CA ASP A 441 19.39 -27.09 3.48
C ASP A 441 18.34 -26.45 2.56
N GLY A 442 17.97 -25.19 2.82
CA GLY A 442 17.02 -24.37 2.08
C GLY A 442 15.65 -24.18 2.74
N GLU A 443 15.33 -24.93 3.79
CA GLU A 443 14.09 -24.82 4.57
C GLU A 443 14.36 -24.14 5.92
N LEU A 444 13.38 -23.41 6.47
CA LEU A 444 13.53 -22.78 7.79
C LEU A 444 12.88 -23.67 8.85
N ASN A 445 13.69 -24.49 9.50
CA ASN A 445 13.26 -25.54 10.40
C ASN A 445 12.98 -25.02 11.83
N ALA A 446 12.28 -25.85 12.61
CA ALA A 446 11.89 -25.52 13.98
C ALA A 446 13.09 -25.50 14.95
N GLY A 447 13.75 -24.34 15.04
CA GLY A 447 14.89 -24.11 15.93
C GLY A 447 16.06 -23.36 15.29
N GLU A 448 15.93 -22.97 14.02
CA GLU A 448 16.84 -22.08 13.30
C GLU A 448 16.35 -20.62 13.37
N ALA A 449 17.26 -19.64 13.29
CA ALA A 449 16.89 -18.24 13.11
C ALA A 449 16.85 -17.83 11.63
N CYS A 450 17.52 -18.59 10.77
CA CYS A 450 17.61 -18.44 9.33
C CYS A 450 18.18 -19.73 8.73
N ASP A 451 18.02 -19.93 7.42
CA ASP A 451 18.75 -20.94 6.65
C ASP A 451 19.33 -20.29 5.39
N GLY A 452 20.65 -20.12 5.30
CA GLY A 452 21.34 -19.56 4.13
C GLY A 452 20.80 -18.17 3.69
N ASN A 453 19.92 -18.15 2.68
CA ASN A 453 19.23 -16.93 2.21
C ASN A 453 17.79 -16.79 2.76
N ASN A 454 17.21 -17.83 3.34
CA ASN A 454 15.89 -17.86 3.96
C ASN A 454 15.98 -17.29 5.39
N LEU A 455 15.89 -15.97 5.51
CA LEU A 455 16.02 -15.26 6.78
C LEU A 455 14.72 -15.22 7.61
N GLY A 456 13.71 -16.03 7.28
CA GLY A 456 12.42 -16.04 8.02
C GLY A 456 11.63 -14.73 7.99
N GLY A 457 11.93 -13.84 7.05
CA GLY A 457 11.37 -12.48 7.00
C GLY A 457 12.13 -11.44 7.86
N GLU A 458 13.18 -11.85 8.56
CA GLU A 458 14.03 -10.94 9.33
C GLU A 458 14.87 -10.03 8.42
N THR A 459 15.12 -8.82 8.89
CA THR A 459 15.85 -7.77 8.18
C THR A 459 16.79 -7.04 9.13
N CYS A 460 17.76 -6.28 8.60
CA CYS A 460 18.54 -5.38 9.45
C CYS A 460 17.65 -4.45 10.29
N ALA A 461 16.48 -4.04 9.77
CA ALA A 461 15.52 -3.19 10.48
C ALA A 461 14.86 -3.88 11.69
N SER A 462 14.42 -5.14 11.56
CA SER A 462 13.87 -5.91 12.70
C SER A 462 14.93 -6.25 13.74
N GLN A 463 16.19 -6.39 13.31
CA GLN A 463 17.35 -6.56 14.20
C GLN A 463 17.89 -5.24 14.80
N GLY A 464 17.21 -4.11 14.59
CA GLY A 464 17.51 -2.83 15.25
C GLY A 464 18.54 -1.93 14.56
N PHE A 465 18.89 -2.22 13.30
CA PHE A 465 19.76 -1.42 12.44
C PHE A 465 18.94 -0.57 11.45
N TYR A 466 19.58 0.39 10.78
CA TYR A 466 18.86 1.32 9.88
C TYR A 466 18.73 0.79 8.45
N SER A 467 19.76 0.10 7.95
CA SER A 467 19.78 -0.51 6.61
C SER A 467 20.85 -1.60 6.54
N GLY A 468 21.16 -2.09 5.33
CA GLY A 468 22.22 -3.05 5.07
C GLY A 468 21.68 -4.42 4.63
N ALA A 469 22.58 -5.38 4.51
CA ALA A 469 22.24 -6.76 4.19
C ALA A 469 22.34 -7.59 5.47
N LEU A 470 21.24 -8.25 5.85
CA LEU A 470 21.27 -9.30 6.86
C LEU A 470 21.66 -10.62 6.16
N ALA A 471 22.42 -11.46 6.83
CA ALA A 471 22.82 -12.77 6.32
C ALA A 471 22.57 -13.86 7.37
N CYS A 472 22.66 -15.12 6.97
CA CYS A 472 22.72 -16.26 7.88
C CYS A 472 24.17 -16.75 7.99
N ASP A 473 24.61 -17.14 9.18
CA ASP A 473 25.93 -17.73 9.40
C ASP A 473 25.92 -19.27 9.37
N ASP A 474 27.12 -19.88 9.39
CA ASP A 474 27.31 -21.35 9.37
C ASP A 474 26.77 -22.06 10.66
N SER A 475 26.10 -21.34 11.57
CA SER A 475 25.47 -21.86 12.80
C SER A 475 23.97 -21.51 12.87
N CYS A 476 23.40 -21.04 11.76
CA CYS A 476 22.00 -20.63 11.63
C CYS A 476 21.60 -19.52 12.63
N GLU A 477 22.56 -18.66 12.99
CA GLU A 477 22.34 -17.37 13.64
C GLU A 477 22.35 -16.22 12.60
N LEU A 478 21.64 -15.14 12.89
CA LEU A 478 21.55 -13.96 12.01
C LEU A 478 22.85 -13.12 12.08
N ASP A 479 23.62 -13.10 10.99
CA ASP A 479 24.79 -12.25 10.85
C ASP A 479 24.39 -10.80 10.54
N THR A 480 24.55 -9.94 11.55
CA THR A 480 24.31 -8.50 11.48
C THR A 480 25.55 -7.69 11.09
N SER A 481 26.68 -8.32 10.75
CA SER A 481 27.96 -7.64 10.45
C SER A 481 27.90 -6.73 9.20
N MET A 482 26.96 -6.99 8.30
CA MET A 482 26.68 -6.23 7.08
C MET A 482 25.46 -5.28 7.23
N CYS A 483 24.91 -5.16 8.43
CA CYS A 483 23.91 -4.15 8.77
C CYS A 483 24.55 -2.81 9.14
N ASN A 484 23.96 -1.72 8.65
CA ASN A 484 24.40 -0.36 8.90
C ASN A 484 23.71 0.22 10.13
N PRO A 485 24.45 0.73 11.13
CA PRO A 485 23.85 1.44 12.26
C PRO A 485 23.16 2.73 11.78
N PRO A 486 22.16 3.23 12.53
CA PRO A 486 21.52 4.50 12.22
C PRO A 486 22.49 5.69 12.16
N PRO A 487 22.24 6.65 11.25
CA PRO A 487 23.03 7.88 11.19
C PRO A 487 22.83 8.74 12.45
N ASN A 488 23.83 9.58 12.75
CA ASN A 488 23.81 10.51 13.86
C ASN A 488 24.48 11.83 13.41
N PRO A 489 23.71 12.93 13.23
CA PRO A 489 22.26 13.03 13.43
C PRO A 489 21.48 12.13 12.45
N LEU A 490 20.29 11.72 12.88
CA LEU A 490 19.26 11.18 12.00
C LEU A 490 18.41 12.32 11.49
N THR A 491 18.03 12.30 10.21
CA THR A 491 16.81 12.99 9.75
C THR A 491 15.80 11.95 9.28
N ALA A 492 14.56 12.05 9.78
CA ALA A 492 13.43 11.26 9.31
C ALA A 492 12.32 12.23 8.85
N CYS A 493 11.75 11.98 7.68
CA CYS A 493 10.75 12.83 7.03
C CYS A 493 9.53 12.01 6.63
N VAL A 494 8.35 12.64 6.62
CA VAL A 494 7.18 12.14 5.89
C VAL A 494 6.52 13.28 5.15
N SER A 495 6.06 13.00 3.93
CA SER A 495 5.27 13.90 3.10
C SER A 495 3.79 13.46 3.11
N PRO A 496 2.99 13.78 4.15
CA PRO A 496 1.66 13.22 4.32
C PRO A 496 0.59 13.87 3.45
N MET A 497 0.89 14.99 2.78
CA MET A 497 -0.08 15.79 2.01
C MET A 497 -1.35 16.10 2.83
N LEU A 498 -1.18 16.31 4.14
CA LEU A 498 -2.27 16.32 5.11
C LEU A 498 -3.03 17.65 5.04
N ALA A 499 -4.29 17.59 4.64
CA ALA A 499 -5.18 18.75 4.62
C ALA A 499 -5.32 19.38 6.02
N ILE A 500 -5.09 20.69 6.08
CA ILE A 500 -5.31 21.54 7.24
C ILE A 500 -6.70 22.15 7.04
N THR A 501 -7.67 21.60 7.77
CA THR A 501 -9.05 22.09 7.81
C THR A 501 -9.34 22.61 9.21
N GLY A 502 -9.96 23.79 9.34
CA GLY A 502 -10.16 24.53 10.60
C GLY A 502 -11.03 23.89 11.70
N ALA A 503 -10.70 22.68 12.13
CA ALA A 503 -11.22 22.01 13.31
C ALA A 503 -10.06 21.81 14.30
N GLY A 504 -9.74 22.85 15.07
CA GLY A 504 -8.66 22.79 16.05
C GLY A 504 -8.92 21.83 17.23
N PRO A 505 -7.96 21.66 18.15
CA PRO A 505 -6.59 21.26 17.87
C PRO A 505 -6.53 19.89 17.18
N GLY A 506 -5.68 19.74 16.17
CA GLY A 506 -5.49 18.53 15.35
C GLY A 506 -4.91 17.30 16.07
N ALA A 507 -5.04 17.23 17.40
CA ALA A 507 -4.73 16.05 18.20
C ALA A 507 -5.55 14.80 17.82
N ALA A 508 -6.59 14.95 16.99
CA ALA A 508 -7.35 13.86 16.41
C ALA A 508 -6.68 13.22 15.18
N ASN A 509 -5.80 13.94 14.47
CA ASN A 509 -5.13 13.46 13.26
C ASN A 509 -3.72 14.07 13.09
N PRO A 510 -2.76 13.74 13.98
CA PRO A 510 -1.38 14.21 13.84
C PRO A 510 -0.68 13.53 12.67
N ALA A 511 0.26 14.23 12.03
CA ALA A 511 1.23 13.58 11.17
C ALA A 511 2.25 12.81 12.04
N VAL A 512 2.58 11.57 11.67
CA VAL A 512 3.36 10.65 12.52
C VAL A 512 4.60 10.15 11.78
N ILE A 513 5.74 10.18 12.49
CA ILE A 513 7.00 9.53 12.11
C ILE A 513 7.28 8.47 13.18
N SER A 514 7.26 7.19 12.81
CA SER A 514 7.58 6.09 13.75
C SER A 514 9.04 5.67 13.57
N ILE A 515 9.86 5.85 14.61
CA ILE A 515 11.29 5.49 14.59
C ILE A 515 11.48 4.16 15.34
N PRO A 516 11.88 3.06 14.67
CA PRO A 516 11.87 1.71 15.27
C PRO A 516 13.12 1.35 16.07
N TRP A 517 14.18 2.17 16.02
CA TRP A 517 15.48 1.91 16.64
C TRP A 517 15.82 2.99 17.68
N GLY A 518 16.88 2.74 18.49
CA GLY A 518 17.12 3.44 19.75
C GLY A 518 18.38 4.29 19.84
N GLY A 519 18.44 5.01 20.96
CA GLY A 519 19.44 6.02 21.31
C GLY A 519 18.84 6.94 22.39
N THR A 520 19.66 7.76 23.01
CA THR A 520 19.21 8.81 23.93
C THR A 520 19.23 10.15 23.19
N VAL A 521 18.09 10.83 23.08
CA VAL A 521 18.00 12.15 22.43
C VAL A 521 18.92 13.14 23.16
N THR A 522 19.77 13.85 22.42
CA THR A 522 20.64 14.92 22.95
C THR A 522 20.35 16.29 22.38
N ASP A 523 19.65 16.35 21.24
CA ASP A 523 19.38 17.55 20.45
C ASP A 523 18.37 17.19 19.32
N VAL A 524 17.50 18.13 18.93
CA VAL A 524 16.39 17.91 17.98
C VAL A 524 16.11 19.18 17.17
N ASP A 525 16.11 19.07 15.84
CA ASP A 525 15.52 20.05 14.93
C ASP A 525 14.20 19.54 14.34
N VAL A 526 13.31 20.44 13.94
CA VAL A 526 12.04 20.13 13.27
C VAL A 526 11.94 20.93 11.97
N PHE A 527 11.68 20.28 10.85
CA PHE A 527 11.37 20.94 9.58
C PHE A 527 9.88 20.82 9.27
N VAL A 528 9.28 21.88 8.72
CA VAL A 528 7.87 21.91 8.27
C VAL A 528 7.76 22.67 6.95
N ASP A 529 7.21 22.03 5.91
CA ASP A 529 6.75 22.65 4.66
C ASP A 529 5.22 22.54 4.59
N CYS A 530 4.55 23.68 4.54
CA CYS A 530 3.12 23.83 4.73
C CYS A 530 2.56 24.97 3.87
N LEU A 531 1.59 24.64 3.02
CA LEU A 531 0.77 25.61 2.31
C LEU A 531 -0.34 26.13 3.23
N HIS A 532 -0.44 27.45 3.41
CA HIS A 532 -1.53 28.09 4.14
C HIS A 532 -1.66 29.56 3.75
N VAL A 533 -2.87 30.01 3.42
CA VAL A 533 -3.16 31.41 3.06
C VAL A 533 -3.09 32.39 4.23
N PHE A 534 -2.98 31.89 5.46
CA PHE A 534 -2.86 32.73 6.64
C PHE A 534 -2.07 32.06 7.79
N PRO A 535 -0.74 31.95 7.73
CA PRO A 535 0.07 31.32 8.77
C PRO A 535 -0.12 31.88 10.19
N GLY A 536 -0.65 33.10 10.34
CA GLY A 536 -0.92 33.76 11.62
C GLY A 536 -2.02 33.14 12.50
N ASP A 537 -2.80 32.20 11.98
CA ASP A 537 -3.76 31.40 12.76
C ASP A 537 -3.23 29.97 13.07
N LEU A 538 -2.10 29.56 12.51
CA LEU A 538 -1.55 28.22 12.68
C LEU A 538 -0.82 28.03 14.02
N GLY A 539 -0.87 26.80 14.52
CA GLY A 539 -0.03 26.29 15.59
C GLY A 539 0.55 24.92 15.26
N PHE A 540 1.81 24.70 15.62
CA PHE A 540 2.52 23.43 15.46
C PHE A 540 3.03 22.95 16.81
N THR A 541 2.72 21.71 17.17
CA THR A 541 3.16 21.07 18.43
C THR A 541 3.72 19.69 18.15
N VAL A 542 4.99 19.46 18.45
CA VAL A 542 5.61 18.13 18.39
C VAL A 542 5.39 17.43 19.73
N THR A 543 5.05 16.14 19.69
CA THR A 543 4.94 15.30 20.88
C THR A 543 5.65 13.97 20.68
N HIS A 544 6.31 13.49 21.73
CA HIS A 544 7.04 12.23 21.74
C HIS A 544 7.13 11.68 23.17
N LEU A 545 6.81 10.39 23.37
CA LEU A 545 6.82 9.68 24.67
C LEU A 545 6.16 10.42 25.87
N GLY A 546 5.20 11.30 25.59
CA GLY A 546 4.49 12.10 26.60
C GLY A 546 5.16 13.44 26.95
N ALA A 547 6.32 13.76 26.37
CA ALA A 547 6.82 15.12 26.25
C ALA A 547 6.15 15.85 25.07
N SER A 548 6.16 17.18 25.12
CA SER A 548 5.52 18.04 24.13
C SER A 548 6.25 19.37 24.05
N SER A 549 6.56 19.82 22.84
CA SER A 549 7.02 21.19 22.58
C SER A 549 6.12 21.86 21.55
N VAL A 550 5.73 23.11 21.84
CA VAL A 550 5.00 23.95 20.89
C VAL A 550 6.05 24.71 20.08
N ILE A 551 6.10 24.40 18.79
CA ILE A 551 7.05 24.95 17.84
C ILE A 551 6.65 26.38 17.47
N LEU A 552 5.37 26.54 17.18
CA LEU A 552 4.75 27.77 16.69
C LEU A 552 3.32 27.86 17.20
N HIS A 553 2.83 29.06 17.51
CA HIS A 553 1.44 29.35 17.83
C HIS A 553 1.13 30.82 17.50
N ARG A 554 0.50 31.00 16.33
CA ARG A 554 0.00 32.29 15.83
C ARG A 554 1.11 33.33 15.62
N PRO A 555 2.05 33.06 14.70
CA PRO A 555 3.17 33.96 14.42
C PRO A 555 2.68 35.35 14.05
N GLY A 556 3.42 36.37 14.48
CA GLY A 556 3.04 37.78 14.36
C GLY A 556 2.06 38.29 15.42
N VAL A 557 1.51 37.45 16.30
CA VAL A 557 0.68 37.89 17.45
C VAL A 557 1.57 38.07 18.69
N PRO A 558 1.54 39.19 19.42
CA PRO A 558 0.56 40.29 19.35
C PRO A 558 1.05 41.54 18.59
N ALA A 559 2.08 41.42 17.74
CA ALA A 559 2.59 42.54 16.95
C ALA A 559 1.50 43.06 15.97
N THR A 560 0.72 42.14 15.40
CA THR A 560 -0.59 42.41 14.78
C THR A 560 -1.71 41.75 15.59
N MET A 561 -2.97 42.10 15.28
CA MET A 561 -4.14 41.48 15.94
C MET A 561 -4.53 40.12 15.35
N VAL A 562 -3.93 39.74 14.21
CA VAL A 562 -4.34 38.58 13.41
C VAL A 562 -3.23 37.54 13.30
N GLY A 563 -1.99 37.99 13.19
CA GLY A 563 -0.77 37.20 12.95
C GLY A 563 -0.09 37.60 11.64
N CYS A 564 0.72 36.70 11.06
CA CYS A 564 1.23 36.81 9.70
C CYS A 564 0.12 36.58 8.67
N GLY A 565 0.01 37.48 7.69
CA GLY A 565 -0.98 37.42 6.59
C GLY A 565 -0.32 37.42 5.22
N VAL A 566 0.80 36.72 5.11
CA VAL A 566 1.51 36.35 3.89
C VAL A 566 1.51 34.82 3.86
N ASP A 567 1.49 34.20 2.70
CA ASP A 567 1.21 32.76 2.61
C ASP A 567 2.42 31.89 3.03
N ASN A 568 2.10 30.66 3.46
CA ASN A 568 2.97 29.49 3.60
C ASN A 568 4.06 29.54 4.70
N ILE A 569 4.51 28.35 5.11
CA ILE A 569 5.64 28.11 6.02
C ILE A 569 6.54 27.06 5.38
N ASP A 570 7.84 27.33 5.32
CA ASP A 570 8.88 26.42 4.82
C ASP A 570 10.13 26.65 5.67
N ALA A 571 10.18 26.01 6.84
CA ALA A 571 11.04 26.45 7.93
C ALA A 571 11.65 25.32 8.75
N VAL A 572 12.90 25.52 9.18
CA VAL A 572 13.61 24.71 10.17
C VAL A 572 13.52 25.40 11.53
N PHE A 573 13.07 24.64 12.53
CA PHE A 573 12.94 25.05 13.91
C PHE A 573 13.97 24.32 14.78
N ASP A 574 14.73 25.10 15.55
CA ASP A 574 16.02 24.74 16.16
C ASP A 574 16.18 25.66 17.39
N ASP A 575 16.32 25.16 18.62
CA ASP A 575 16.38 26.04 19.81
C ASP A 575 17.73 26.75 20.07
N GLU A 576 18.77 26.38 19.32
CA GLU A 576 20.05 27.09 19.19
C GLU A 576 19.93 28.31 18.25
N ALA A 577 18.90 28.37 17.40
CA ALA A 577 18.67 29.46 16.47
C ALA A 577 18.48 30.83 17.16
N LEU A 578 18.87 31.90 16.44
CA LEU A 578 18.91 33.25 17.00
C LEU A 578 17.55 33.96 16.98
N ALA A 579 16.83 33.88 15.86
CA ALA A 579 15.58 34.60 15.62
C ALA A 579 14.37 33.77 16.09
N PRO A 580 13.44 34.31 16.91
CA PRO A 580 12.27 33.56 17.36
C PRO A 580 11.21 33.46 16.26
N ALA A 581 10.70 32.27 15.99
CA ALA A 581 9.74 32.04 14.90
C ALA A 581 8.45 32.88 15.00
N GLU A 582 8.00 33.20 16.23
CA GLU A 582 6.81 34.01 16.48
C GLU A 582 6.91 35.48 16.01
N ASP A 583 8.13 36.03 15.89
CA ASP A 583 8.34 37.41 15.43
C ASP A 583 8.53 37.50 13.90
N GLU A 584 8.60 36.35 13.20
CA GLU A 584 8.89 36.28 11.77
C GLU A 584 7.60 36.32 10.94
N CYS A 585 7.43 37.40 10.19
CA CYS A 585 6.44 37.51 9.12
C CYS A 585 7.10 38.19 7.91
N ALA A 586 7.66 37.39 6.99
CA ALA A 586 8.18 37.88 5.72
C ALA A 586 7.10 38.65 4.95
N GLN A 587 7.53 39.53 4.04
CA GLN A 587 6.63 40.38 3.24
C GLN A 587 6.30 39.76 1.86
N ALA A 588 6.82 38.57 1.61
CA ALA A 588 6.55 37.71 0.45
C ALA A 588 6.57 36.24 0.93
N PRO A 589 5.84 35.31 0.30
CA PRO A 589 5.85 33.90 0.69
C PRO A 589 7.24 33.25 0.55
N PRO A 590 7.59 32.25 1.38
CA PRO A 590 6.87 31.81 2.57
C PRO A 590 6.96 32.86 3.70
N ALA A 591 5.89 33.03 4.47
CA ALA A 591 5.86 33.99 5.60
C ALA A 591 6.87 33.68 6.70
N ILE A 592 7.18 32.40 6.88
CA ILE A 592 8.30 31.91 7.69
C ILE A 592 9.11 30.99 6.77
N GLY A 593 10.32 31.43 6.41
CA GLY A 593 11.16 30.79 5.40
C GLY A 593 12.59 30.58 5.87
N SER A 594 13.08 29.34 5.80
CA SER A 594 14.49 29.01 6.05
C SER A 594 15.26 28.85 4.73
N PRO A 595 16.58 29.12 4.70
CA PRO A 595 17.44 29.57 5.80
C PRO A 595 17.30 31.07 6.12
N PRO A 596 17.56 31.51 7.37
CA PRO A 596 18.10 30.74 8.50
C PRO A 596 17.05 29.88 9.22
N SER A 597 17.49 29.06 10.18
CA SER A 597 16.59 28.39 11.14
C SER A 597 16.03 29.39 12.17
N PHE A 598 14.91 29.01 12.80
CA PHE A 598 14.19 29.84 13.78
C PHE A 598 13.99 29.13 15.11
N ARG A 599 14.08 29.89 16.21
CA ARG A 599 13.88 29.35 17.55
C ARG A 599 12.40 29.12 17.81
N PRO A 600 11.98 27.89 18.16
CA PRO A 600 10.59 27.58 18.46
C PRO A 600 10.10 28.31 19.71
N LEU A 601 8.77 28.42 19.85
CA LEU A 601 8.11 29.05 20.99
C LEU A 601 8.48 28.38 22.32
N ASN A 602 8.54 27.05 22.34
CA ASN A 602 9.10 26.25 23.43
C ASN A 602 10.37 25.51 22.96
N PRO A 603 11.41 25.41 23.79
CA PRO A 603 12.65 24.68 23.49
C PRO A 603 12.43 23.21 23.04
N LEU A 604 13.19 22.70 22.07
CA LEU A 604 13.16 21.29 21.65
C LEU A 604 13.99 20.40 22.59
N THR A 605 14.92 20.99 23.35
CA THR A 605 15.55 20.41 24.56
C THR A 605 14.57 19.79 25.59
N ALA A 606 13.26 20.01 25.45
CA ALA A 606 12.21 19.27 26.16
C ALA A 606 12.19 17.75 25.87
N PHE A 607 12.85 17.30 24.79
CA PHE A 607 13.00 15.88 24.41
C PHE A 607 14.32 15.26 24.87
N ASP A 608 15.26 16.04 25.40
CA ASP A 608 16.58 15.54 25.84
C ASP A 608 16.47 14.45 26.92
N GLY A 609 17.28 13.41 26.79
CA GLY A 609 17.30 12.28 27.71
C GLY A 609 16.13 11.30 27.54
N LEU A 610 15.25 11.50 26.56
CA LEU A 610 14.26 10.51 26.13
C LEU A 610 14.89 9.49 25.18
N SER A 611 14.22 8.35 25.02
CA SER A 611 14.54 7.38 23.97
C SER A 611 14.21 7.98 22.60
N VAL A 612 15.04 7.77 21.58
CA VAL A 612 14.73 8.12 20.18
C VAL A 612 13.55 7.30 19.64
N THR A 613 13.42 6.04 20.09
CA THR A 613 12.44 5.06 19.60
C THR A 613 11.00 5.44 19.91
N GLY A 614 10.13 5.27 18.90
CA GLY A 614 8.69 5.39 19.02
C GLY A 614 8.11 6.41 18.05
N ASP A 615 6.83 6.73 18.24
CA ASP A 615 6.14 7.73 17.43
C ASP A 615 6.56 9.15 17.84
N TRP A 616 7.03 9.92 16.86
CA TRP A 616 7.08 11.37 16.89
C TRP A 616 5.85 11.90 16.16
N LYS A 617 5.14 12.86 16.75
CA LYS A 617 3.83 13.33 16.25
C LYS A 617 3.80 14.84 16.13
N LEU A 618 3.64 15.35 14.92
CA LEU A 618 3.35 16.75 14.65
C LEU A 618 1.83 16.97 14.69
N ILE A 619 1.37 17.70 15.69
CA ILE A 619 0.00 18.18 15.84
C ILE A 619 -0.08 19.57 15.22
N ILE A 620 -1.02 19.74 14.30
CA ILE A 620 -1.35 21.02 13.66
C ILE A 620 -2.62 21.57 14.30
N ASP A 621 -2.69 22.87 14.54
CA ASP A 621 -3.90 23.59 14.96
C ASP A 621 -4.13 24.75 14.00
N ASP A 622 -5.35 24.92 13.52
CA ASP A 622 -5.80 26.11 12.80
C ASP A 622 -6.85 26.80 13.68
N HIS A 623 -6.55 28.03 14.06
CA HIS A 623 -7.35 28.82 14.98
C HIS A 623 -8.50 29.62 14.33
N ASP A 624 -8.73 29.58 13.00
CA ASP A 624 -9.91 30.16 12.35
C ASP A 624 -10.73 29.17 11.50
N ALA A 625 -11.75 28.60 12.15
CA ALA A 625 -12.59 27.51 11.66
C ALA A 625 -13.50 27.79 10.43
N LEU A 626 -13.23 28.82 9.63
CA LEU A 626 -14.21 29.34 8.65
C LEU A 626 -13.68 29.64 7.24
N GLN A 627 -12.39 29.92 7.01
CA GLN A 627 -11.93 30.47 5.72
C GLN A 627 -10.52 30.08 5.23
N SER A 628 -9.76 29.26 5.96
CA SER A 628 -8.41 28.85 5.57
C SER A 628 -8.35 27.34 5.36
N ASP A 629 -8.27 26.90 4.10
CA ASP A 629 -7.87 25.53 3.77
C ASP A 629 -6.40 25.56 3.39
N GLY A 630 -5.60 24.63 3.93
CA GLY A 630 -4.19 24.46 3.55
C GLY A 630 -3.75 23.01 3.61
N GLN A 631 -2.44 22.77 3.53
CA GLN A 631 -1.89 21.43 3.47
C GLN A 631 -0.48 21.38 4.05
N LEU A 632 -0.25 20.45 4.99
CA LEU A 632 1.10 20.04 5.36
C LEU A 632 1.65 19.16 4.23
N LEU A 633 2.61 19.69 3.48
CA LEU A 633 3.28 18.97 2.40
C LEU A 633 4.24 17.94 2.99
N GLU A 634 5.17 18.41 3.81
CA GLU A 634 6.21 17.62 4.45
C GLU A 634 6.51 18.09 5.88
N TRP A 635 6.90 17.16 6.74
CA TRP A 635 7.66 17.52 7.94
C TRP A 635 8.77 16.50 8.21
N CYS A 636 9.83 16.97 8.84
CA CYS A 636 10.92 16.12 9.31
C CYS A 636 11.22 16.37 10.79
N VAL A 637 11.77 15.34 11.43
CA VAL A 637 12.48 15.47 12.70
C VAL A 637 13.93 15.08 12.47
N SER A 638 14.86 15.97 12.81
CA SER A 638 16.28 15.67 12.90
C SER A 638 16.65 15.45 14.37
N ILE A 639 17.39 14.39 14.68
CA ILE A 639 17.67 13.95 16.04
C ILE A 639 19.15 13.59 16.16
N THR A 640 19.87 14.31 17.02
CA THR A 640 21.21 13.90 17.49
C THR A 640 21.05 13.06 18.76
N TRP A 641 21.85 11.99 18.91
CA TRP A 641 21.65 11.02 19.99
C TRP A 641 22.96 10.38 20.54
N GLU A 642 22.88 9.74 21.72
CA GLU A 642 23.97 8.94 22.33
C GLU A 642 23.56 7.53 22.83
#